data_AF-A0A6B2S3X7-F1
#
_entry.id   AF-A0A6B2S3X7-F1
#
_cell.length_a   1.000
_cell.length_b   1.000
_cell.length_c   1.000
_cell.angle_alpha   90.00
_cell.angle_beta   90.00
_cell.angle_gamma   90.00
#
_symmetry.space_group_name_H-M   'P 1'
#
loop_
_entity.id
_entity.type
_entity.pdbx_description
1 polymer ?
#
loop_
_entity_poly.entity_id
_entity_poly.type
_entity_poly.pdbx_seq_one_letter_code
_entity_poly.pdbx_strand_id
1 'polypeptide(L)'
;GPAGAAAAPAGPDTGEGGGYRVFTTAYDRQRRAGSLVRPAALTGYRERLDRRIAAQGINMAGITRELTARLASPVPRGWDGAQEEGYIDGRALARLIGSPTERRVFRAERTEPATDARVTFLIDCSGSMKEYGEALALLVDVFARALDRAGAECEVLGFTTGAWNGGRARRDWLRAGRPPRPGRLNEQCHLVFKDAATPWRAARRDIAALLKPDLFREGVDGEAVAWAARRSQGTAAEREPGSRRLLFVLSDGGPMDTATLRANDPRFLDRHLRDVVARYEQSGAVEVYGVGLGLDLSPYYRRSRVLDLSRGPDNGVFREILGLIR
;
A
#
# COMPACT_ATOMS: atom_id res chain seq x y z
N GLY A 1 28.01 39.90 1.41
CA GLY A 1 26.88 39.01 1.06
C GLY A 1 26.76 37.96 2.15
N PRO A 2 25.61 37.80 2.80
CA PRO A 2 25.44 36.76 3.81
C PRO A 2 24.85 35.49 3.21
N ALA A 3 25.40 34.37 3.66
CA ALA A 3 24.98 33.01 3.32
C ALA A 3 23.59 32.71 3.89
N GLY A 4 22.73 32.08 3.07
CA GLY A 4 21.41 31.61 3.46
C GLY A 4 21.51 30.36 4.34
N ALA A 5 21.00 30.47 5.56
CA ALA A 5 20.77 29.33 6.46
C ALA A 5 19.60 28.49 5.91
N ALA A 6 19.87 27.22 5.62
CA ALA A 6 18.85 26.25 5.24
C ALA A 6 17.97 25.91 6.44
N ALA A 7 16.66 26.05 6.26
CA ALA A 7 15.64 25.72 7.25
C ALA A 7 15.61 24.21 7.53
N ALA A 8 15.78 23.84 8.80
CA ALA A 8 15.54 22.49 9.30
C ALA A 8 14.03 22.19 9.31
N PRO A 9 13.58 20.96 8.98
CA PRO A 9 12.17 20.61 9.02
C PRO A 9 11.65 20.56 10.48
N ALA A 10 10.41 21.01 10.64
CA ALA A 10 9.69 21.20 11.89
C ALA A 10 9.71 19.97 12.83
N GLY A 11 9.91 20.24 14.12
CA GLY A 11 9.97 19.24 15.19
C GLY A 11 8.62 18.57 15.49
N PRO A 12 8.63 17.52 16.33
CA PRO A 12 7.44 16.73 16.62
C PRO A 12 6.46 17.51 17.49
N ASP A 13 5.20 17.46 17.07
CA ASP A 13 4.01 17.86 17.80
C ASP A 13 4.03 17.28 19.22
N THR A 14 4.06 18.15 20.23
CA THR A 14 4.08 17.77 21.66
C THR A 14 2.73 18.13 22.28
N GLY A 15 1.76 17.24 22.09
CA GLY A 15 0.52 17.24 22.85
C GLY A 15 0.71 16.48 24.18
N GLU A 16 0.47 17.15 25.30
CA GLU A 16 0.37 16.53 26.63
C GLU A 16 -0.81 15.55 26.67
N GLY A 17 -0.50 14.26 26.46
CA GLY A 17 -1.47 13.18 26.43
C GLY A 17 -0.83 11.90 25.89
N GLY A 18 0.08 11.30 26.67
CA GLY A 18 0.77 10.01 26.44
C GLY A 18 0.70 9.35 25.06
N GLY A 19 1.06 10.08 24.00
CA GLY A 19 0.96 9.63 22.60
C GLY A 19 2.17 8.81 22.13
N TYR A 20 2.05 8.27 20.92
CA TYR A 20 3.17 7.60 20.27
C TYR A 20 4.33 8.57 20.03
N ARG A 21 5.54 8.16 20.40
CA ARG A 21 6.77 8.93 20.18
C ARG A 21 7.89 8.06 19.67
N VAL A 22 8.84 8.68 18.99
CA VAL A 22 10.04 8.04 18.45
C VAL A 22 11.24 8.60 19.19
N PHE A 23 12.14 7.73 19.66
CA PHE A 23 13.36 8.18 20.35
C PHE A 23 14.31 8.89 19.37
N THR A 24 14.53 8.30 18.20
CA THR A 24 15.30 8.90 17.11
C THR A 24 14.91 8.30 15.77
N THR A 25 14.88 9.13 14.73
CA THR A 25 14.67 8.72 13.32
C THR A 25 15.98 8.68 12.53
N ALA A 26 17.12 8.99 13.17
CA ALA A 26 18.41 9.18 12.49
C ALA A 26 18.91 7.94 11.70
N TYR A 27 18.37 6.76 12.01
CA TYR A 27 18.76 5.49 11.41
C TYR A 27 17.69 4.88 10.51
N ASP A 28 16.52 5.51 10.42
CA ASP A 28 15.42 5.02 9.60
C ASP A 28 15.78 5.10 8.12
N ARG A 29 15.39 4.07 7.37
CA ARG A 29 15.81 3.91 5.97
C ARG A 29 14.66 3.45 5.11
N GLN A 30 14.62 3.96 3.88
CA GLN A 30 13.91 3.36 2.78
C GLN A 30 14.91 2.74 1.80
N ARG A 31 14.63 1.52 1.32
CA ARG A 31 15.52 0.76 0.43
C ARG A 31 14.71 0.10 -0.69
N ARG A 32 15.29 0.03 -1.90
CA ARG A 32 14.78 -0.88 -2.94
C ARG A 32 15.18 -2.30 -2.59
N ALA A 33 14.21 -3.21 -2.49
CA ALA A 33 14.46 -4.58 -2.04
C ALA A 33 15.43 -5.32 -2.96
N GLY A 34 15.33 -5.12 -4.29
CA GLY A 34 16.26 -5.71 -5.26
C GLY A 34 17.72 -5.32 -5.04
N SER A 35 18.00 -4.10 -4.54
CA SER A 35 19.36 -3.66 -4.25
C SER A 35 20.02 -4.38 -3.05
N LEU A 36 19.22 -5.05 -2.21
CA LEU A 36 19.69 -5.77 -1.03
C LEU A 36 20.04 -7.24 -1.33
N VAL A 37 19.86 -7.68 -2.59
CA VAL A 37 20.06 -9.05 -3.02
C VAL A 37 21.04 -9.08 -4.18
N ARG A 38 21.92 -10.09 -4.19
CA ARG A 38 22.86 -10.28 -5.30
C ARG A 38 22.09 -10.56 -6.60
N PRO A 39 22.47 -9.94 -7.75
CA PRO A 39 21.72 -10.10 -9.00
C PRO A 39 21.49 -11.55 -9.44
N ALA A 40 22.49 -12.44 -9.27
CA ALA A 40 22.36 -13.86 -9.60
C ALA A 40 21.33 -14.58 -8.71
N ALA A 41 21.28 -14.25 -7.42
CA ALA A 41 20.31 -14.82 -6.49
C ALA A 41 18.88 -14.36 -6.84
N LEU A 42 18.69 -13.08 -7.20
CA LEU A 42 17.40 -12.57 -7.67
C LEU A 42 16.90 -13.29 -8.92
N THR A 43 17.79 -13.59 -9.86
CA THR A 43 17.43 -14.37 -11.05
C THR A 43 16.93 -15.76 -10.66
N GLY A 44 17.66 -16.47 -9.78
CA GLY A 44 17.21 -17.78 -9.28
C GLY A 44 15.88 -17.72 -8.51
N TYR A 45 15.68 -16.68 -7.69
CA TYR A 45 14.40 -16.45 -7.01
C TYR A 45 13.25 -16.20 -7.99
N ARG A 46 13.48 -15.40 -9.04
CA ARG A 46 12.49 -15.13 -10.08
C ARG A 46 12.12 -16.40 -10.85
N GLU A 47 13.09 -17.22 -11.22
CA GLU A 47 12.86 -18.50 -11.91
C GLU A 47 12.06 -19.47 -11.05
N ARG A 48 12.40 -19.57 -9.75
CA ARG A 48 11.63 -20.37 -8.78
C ARG A 48 10.18 -19.90 -8.73
N LEU A 49 9.96 -18.58 -8.63
CA LEU A 49 8.63 -18.00 -8.57
C LEU A 49 7.83 -18.24 -9.85
N ASP A 50 8.46 -18.10 -11.02
CA ASP A 50 7.83 -18.39 -12.32
C ASP A 50 7.38 -19.85 -12.43
N ARG A 51 8.24 -20.80 -12.04
CA ARG A 51 7.87 -22.23 -12.02
C ARG A 51 6.68 -22.49 -11.09
N ARG A 52 6.67 -21.86 -9.91
CA ARG A 52 5.56 -22.02 -8.96
C ARG A 52 4.26 -21.44 -9.50
N ILE A 53 4.28 -20.24 -10.08
CA ILE A 53 3.09 -19.63 -10.70
C ILE A 53 2.54 -20.51 -11.84
N ALA A 54 3.42 -21.02 -12.70
CA ALA A 54 3.03 -21.89 -13.80
C ALA A 54 2.34 -23.18 -13.32
N ALA A 55 2.79 -23.72 -12.18
CA ALA A 55 2.24 -24.94 -11.59
C ALA A 55 0.85 -24.77 -10.92
N GLN A 56 0.46 -23.54 -10.54
CA GLN A 56 -0.78 -23.30 -9.77
C GLN A 56 -2.06 -23.19 -10.61
N GLY A 57 -1.98 -23.13 -11.95
CA GLY A 57 -3.17 -23.05 -12.81
C GLY A 57 -4.06 -21.83 -12.54
N ILE A 58 -3.44 -20.69 -12.20
CA ILE A 58 -4.15 -19.48 -11.78
C ILE A 58 -4.90 -18.85 -12.96
N ASN A 59 -6.19 -18.56 -12.78
CA ASN A 59 -7.03 -17.92 -13.80
C ASN A 59 -6.77 -16.41 -13.86
N MET A 60 -5.65 -16.04 -14.49
CA MET A 60 -5.23 -14.65 -14.65
C MET A 60 -6.27 -13.77 -15.37
N ALA A 61 -6.97 -14.32 -16.36
CA ALA A 61 -8.00 -13.58 -17.10
C ALA A 61 -9.21 -13.26 -16.21
N GLY A 62 -9.65 -14.23 -15.41
CA GLY A 62 -10.72 -14.05 -14.43
C GLY A 62 -10.38 -12.99 -13.38
N ILE A 63 -9.18 -13.07 -12.79
CA ILE A 63 -8.69 -12.10 -11.80
C ILE A 63 -8.64 -10.69 -12.41
N THR A 64 -8.08 -10.55 -13.61
CA THR A 64 -7.99 -9.26 -14.31
C THR A 64 -9.39 -8.67 -14.53
N ARG A 65 -10.34 -9.47 -15.03
CA ARG A 65 -11.71 -9.04 -15.27
C ARG A 65 -12.42 -8.60 -13.99
N GLU A 66 -12.26 -9.34 -12.89
CA GLU A 66 -12.84 -8.96 -11.60
C GLU A 66 -12.22 -7.68 -11.05
N LEU A 67 -10.90 -7.51 -11.16
CA LEU A 67 -10.22 -6.27 -10.76
C LEU A 67 -10.73 -5.07 -11.56
N THR A 68 -10.80 -5.18 -12.89
CA THR A 68 -11.34 -4.11 -13.74
C THR A 68 -12.76 -3.74 -13.32
N ALA A 69 -13.63 -4.73 -13.09
CA ALA A 69 -15.01 -4.48 -12.69
C ALA A 69 -15.12 -3.80 -11.31
N ARG A 70 -14.33 -4.25 -10.32
CA ARG A 70 -14.39 -3.73 -8.95
C ARG A 70 -13.67 -2.40 -8.76
N LEU A 71 -12.66 -2.10 -9.59
CA LEU A 71 -11.89 -0.85 -9.52
C LEU A 71 -12.39 0.22 -10.49
N ALA A 72 -13.33 -0.11 -11.37
CA ALA A 72 -13.94 0.85 -12.26
C ALA A 72 -14.69 1.93 -11.47
N SER A 73 -14.43 3.18 -11.83
CA SER A 73 -15.21 4.34 -11.39
C SER A 73 -15.75 5.10 -12.61
N PRO A 74 -16.91 5.75 -12.53
CA PRO A 74 -17.42 6.58 -13.62
C PRO A 74 -16.49 7.78 -13.81
N VAL A 75 -15.89 7.91 -14.99
CA VAL A 75 -15.04 9.05 -15.35
C VAL A 75 -15.68 9.81 -16.50
N PRO A 76 -15.83 11.15 -16.41
CA PRO A 76 -16.27 11.96 -17.52
C PRO A 76 -15.32 11.83 -18.72
N ARG A 77 -15.85 11.39 -19.86
CA ARG A 77 -15.13 11.23 -21.12
C ARG A 77 -15.86 11.95 -22.26
N GLY A 78 -15.96 13.26 -22.09
CA GLY A 78 -16.46 14.16 -23.11
C GLY A 78 -17.96 14.40 -23.02
N TRP A 79 -18.54 14.79 -24.15
CA TRP A 79 -19.91 15.28 -24.25
C TRP A 79 -20.61 14.61 -25.42
N ASP A 80 -21.78 14.04 -25.16
CA ASP A 80 -22.68 13.59 -26.20
C ASP A 80 -23.57 14.76 -26.61
N GLY A 81 -23.44 15.21 -27.86
CA GLY A 81 -24.25 16.29 -28.42
C GLY A 81 -25.62 15.80 -28.92
N ALA A 82 -26.41 16.74 -29.44
CA ALA A 82 -27.74 16.46 -30.00
C ALA A 82 -28.69 15.74 -29.02
N GLN A 83 -28.66 16.15 -27.75
CA GLN A 83 -29.55 15.69 -26.70
C GLN A 83 -30.76 16.62 -26.59
N GLU A 84 -31.90 16.07 -26.19
CA GLU A 84 -33.14 16.82 -25.95
C GLU A 84 -33.17 17.53 -24.60
N GLU A 85 -32.27 17.16 -23.68
CA GLU A 85 -32.09 17.74 -22.36
C GLU A 85 -30.61 17.78 -21.96
N GLY A 86 -30.25 18.64 -21.00
CA GLY A 86 -28.88 18.78 -20.50
C GLY A 86 -28.33 20.21 -20.61
N TYR A 87 -27.04 20.35 -20.90
CA TYR A 87 -26.37 21.64 -21.05
C TYR A 87 -26.56 22.16 -22.47
N ILE A 88 -26.75 23.47 -22.67
CA ILE A 88 -26.91 24.03 -24.01
C ILE A 88 -25.61 23.85 -24.81
N ASP A 89 -25.71 23.23 -26.00
CA ASP A 89 -24.62 23.16 -26.97
C ASP A 89 -24.66 24.40 -27.88
N GLY A 90 -23.72 25.32 -27.66
CA GLY A 90 -23.59 26.53 -28.47
C GLY A 90 -23.43 26.27 -29.98
N ARG A 91 -22.89 25.11 -30.38
CA ARG A 91 -22.77 24.72 -31.80
C ARG A 91 -24.13 24.32 -32.41
N ALA A 92 -25.09 23.91 -31.58
CA ALA A 92 -26.43 23.53 -32.02
C ALA A 92 -27.39 24.73 -32.13
N LEU A 93 -27.08 25.87 -31.50
CA LEU A 93 -27.91 27.09 -31.55
C LEU A 93 -28.13 27.61 -32.98
N ALA A 94 -27.12 27.53 -33.85
CA ALA A 94 -27.27 27.92 -35.25
C ALA A 94 -28.32 27.07 -36.00
N ARG A 95 -28.48 25.79 -35.63
CA ARG A 95 -29.49 24.89 -36.21
C ARG A 95 -30.89 25.20 -35.68
N LEU A 96 -31.02 25.68 -34.44
CA LEU A 96 -32.31 26.12 -33.89
C LEU A 96 -32.87 27.32 -34.66
N ILE A 97 -32.00 28.25 -35.09
CA ILE A 97 -32.41 29.40 -35.91
C ILE A 97 -32.91 28.93 -37.30
N GLY A 98 -32.23 27.96 -37.92
CA GLY A 98 -32.60 27.42 -39.22
C GLY A 98 -33.78 26.44 -39.19
N SER A 99 -34.07 25.81 -38.04
CA SER A 99 -35.15 24.85 -37.85
C SER A 99 -35.73 24.98 -36.43
N PRO A 100 -36.74 25.84 -36.22
CA PRO A 100 -37.31 26.13 -34.90
C PRO A 100 -37.94 24.94 -34.17
N THR A 101 -38.16 23.82 -34.87
CA THR A 101 -38.68 22.58 -34.29
C THR A 101 -37.60 21.66 -33.73
N GLU A 102 -36.31 21.96 -33.92
CA GLU A 102 -35.22 21.12 -33.41
C GLU A 102 -35.12 21.25 -31.89
N ARG A 103 -35.22 20.10 -31.21
CA ARG A 103 -35.18 20.02 -29.73
C ARG A 103 -33.81 19.54 -29.24
N ARG A 104 -32.97 19.00 -30.12
CA ARG A 104 -31.66 18.43 -29.81
C ARG A 104 -30.56 19.49 -29.76
N VAL A 105 -30.77 20.51 -28.94
CA VAL A 105 -29.84 21.64 -28.76
C VAL A 105 -28.97 21.50 -27.51
N PHE A 106 -29.14 20.39 -26.79
CA PHE A 106 -28.40 20.12 -25.57
C PHE A 106 -27.27 19.12 -25.81
N ARG A 107 -26.35 19.09 -24.85
CA ARG A 107 -25.31 18.10 -24.69
C ARG A 107 -25.35 17.55 -23.27
N ALA A 108 -25.11 16.26 -23.14
CA ALA A 108 -24.97 15.59 -21.85
C ALA A 108 -23.50 15.18 -21.65
N GLU A 109 -23.03 15.22 -20.41
CA GLU A 109 -21.71 14.73 -20.07
C GLU A 109 -21.70 13.21 -20.18
N ARG A 110 -20.79 12.65 -21.00
CA ARG A 110 -20.67 11.20 -21.13
C ARG A 110 -19.72 10.68 -20.07
N THR A 111 -20.17 9.70 -19.28
CA THR A 111 -19.30 8.99 -18.34
C THR A 111 -19.00 7.59 -18.85
N GLU A 112 -17.72 7.22 -18.87
CA GLU A 112 -17.27 5.86 -19.18
C GLU A 112 -16.62 5.23 -17.94
N PRO A 113 -16.79 3.92 -17.69
CA PRO A 113 -16.06 3.25 -16.62
C PRO A 113 -14.57 3.21 -16.96
N ALA A 114 -13.75 3.79 -16.10
CA ALA A 114 -12.30 3.68 -16.18
C ALA A 114 -11.74 3.12 -14.88
N THR A 115 -10.71 2.28 -15.00
CA THR A 115 -9.95 1.81 -13.84
C THR A 115 -9.07 2.96 -13.36
N ASP A 116 -9.60 3.76 -12.43
CA ASP A 116 -8.87 4.85 -11.81
C ASP A 116 -8.63 4.54 -10.33
N ALA A 117 -7.66 3.66 -10.09
CA ALA A 117 -7.34 3.18 -8.76
C ALA A 117 -5.84 2.90 -8.60
N ARG A 118 -5.32 3.19 -7.42
CA ARG A 118 -4.00 2.76 -6.96
C ARG A 118 -4.15 1.73 -5.84
N VAL A 119 -3.60 0.54 -6.07
CA VAL A 119 -3.59 -0.56 -5.11
C VAL A 119 -2.18 -0.74 -4.56
N THR A 120 -2.05 -0.63 -3.24
CA THR A 120 -0.79 -0.78 -2.52
C THR A 120 -0.84 -2.01 -1.64
N PHE A 121 0.12 -2.91 -1.80
CA PHE A 121 0.35 -4.04 -0.90
C PHE A 121 1.49 -3.69 0.05
N LEU A 122 1.23 -3.69 1.36
CA LEU A 122 2.22 -3.50 2.41
C LEU A 122 2.43 -4.83 3.12
N ILE A 123 3.61 -5.41 2.97
CA ILE A 123 3.93 -6.74 3.48
C ILE A 123 4.76 -6.60 4.77
N ASP A 124 4.26 -7.20 5.85
CA ASP A 124 5.04 -7.39 7.05
C ASP A 124 6.22 -8.34 6.75
N CYS A 125 7.44 -7.82 6.92
CA CYS A 125 8.66 -8.58 6.82
C CYS A 125 9.18 -8.85 8.24
N SER A 126 8.34 -9.39 9.11
CA SER A 126 8.69 -9.89 10.43
C SER A 126 9.24 -11.32 10.38
N GLY A 127 9.91 -11.77 11.42
CA GLY A 127 10.58 -13.07 11.46
C GLY A 127 9.64 -14.26 11.25
N SER A 128 8.39 -14.16 11.73
CA SER A 128 7.35 -15.18 11.59
C SER A 128 6.84 -15.26 10.14
N MET A 129 6.74 -14.12 9.45
CA MET A 129 6.33 -14.03 8.04
C MET A 129 7.25 -14.76 7.05
N LYS A 130 8.44 -15.21 7.48
CA LYS A 130 9.39 -15.97 6.64
C LYS A 130 8.77 -17.24 6.05
N GLU A 131 7.91 -17.92 6.80
CA GLU A 131 7.26 -19.16 6.33
C GLU A 131 6.29 -18.90 5.17
N TYR A 132 5.69 -17.71 5.12
CA TYR A 132 4.77 -17.28 4.08
C TYR A 132 5.47 -16.62 2.89
N GLY A 133 6.78 -16.41 2.91
CA GLY A 133 7.52 -15.60 1.93
C GLY A 133 7.29 -16.02 0.46
N GLU A 134 7.26 -17.33 0.17
CA GLU A 134 6.98 -17.80 -1.19
C GLU A 134 5.52 -17.62 -1.60
N ALA A 135 4.58 -17.92 -0.71
CA ALA A 135 3.15 -17.74 -0.95
C ALA A 135 2.81 -16.26 -1.19
N LEU A 136 3.38 -15.37 -0.38
CA LEU A 136 3.21 -13.92 -0.51
C LEU A 136 3.81 -13.40 -1.80
N ALA A 137 5.05 -13.78 -2.13
CA ALA A 137 5.70 -13.38 -3.37
C ALA A 137 4.85 -13.78 -4.59
N LEU A 138 4.26 -14.98 -4.58
CA LEU A 138 3.38 -15.46 -5.63
C LEU A 138 2.09 -14.62 -5.71
N LEU A 139 1.45 -14.42 -4.57
CA LEU A 139 0.20 -13.68 -4.45
C LEU A 139 0.35 -12.26 -5.01
N VAL A 140 1.35 -11.51 -4.53
CA VAL A 140 1.55 -10.11 -4.97
C VAL A 140 2.08 -10.02 -6.40
N ASP A 141 2.84 -11.00 -6.88
CA ASP A 141 3.28 -11.03 -8.28
C ASP A 141 2.10 -11.19 -9.25
N VAL A 142 1.16 -12.08 -8.92
CA VAL A 142 -0.07 -12.29 -9.69
C VAL A 142 -0.97 -11.07 -9.65
N PHE A 143 -1.22 -10.50 -8.47
CA PHE A 143 -2.01 -9.28 -8.37
C PHE A 143 -1.37 -8.11 -9.10
N ALA A 144 -0.06 -7.88 -8.95
CA ALA A 144 0.64 -6.82 -9.66
C ALA A 144 0.52 -6.97 -11.18
N ARG A 145 0.67 -8.20 -11.69
CA ARG A 145 0.48 -8.49 -13.11
C ARG A 145 -0.96 -8.28 -13.58
N ALA A 146 -1.96 -8.63 -12.77
CA ALA A 146 -3.37 -8.46 -13.10
C ALA A 146 -3.80 -6.99 -13.04
N LEU A 147 -3.32 -6.23 -12.07
CA LEU A 147 -3.57 -4.79 -11.93
C LEU A 147 -2.99 -3.99 -13.09
N ASP A 148 -1.75 -4.28 -13.49
CA ASP A 148 -1.14 -3.70 -14.69
C ASP A 148 -1.99 -3.94 -15.95
N ARG A 149 -2.59 -5.13 -16.09
CA ARG A 149 -3.49 -5.46 -17.20
C ARG A 149 -4.86 -4.80 -17.09
N ALA A 150 -5.33 -4.56 -15.88
CA ALA A 150 -6.58 -3.87 -15.59
C ALA A 150 -6.45 -2.34 -15.76
N GLY A 151 -5.24 -1.81 -15.93
CA GLY A 151 -4.96 -0.37 -16.01
C GLY A 151 -4.89 0.33 -14.65
N ALA A 152 -4.83 -0.42 -13.55
CA ALA A 152 -4.68 0.12 -12.20
C ALA A 152 -3.20 0.31 -11.85
N GLU A 153 -2.89 1.38 -11.13
CA GLU A 153 -1.56 1.54 -10.55
C GLU A 153 -1.37 0.56 -9.40
N CYS A 154 -0.21 -0.09 -9.36
CA CYS A 154 0.08 -1.11 -8.35
C CYS A 154 1.42 -0.85 -7.68
N GLU A 155 1.46 -0.98 -6.37
CA GLU A 155 2.66 -0.82 -5.58
C GLU A 155 2.83 -1.98 -4.60
N VAL A 156 4.07 -2.48 -4.48
CA VAL A 156 4.43 -3.56 -3.56
C VAL A 156 5.53 -3.07 -2.63
N LEU A 157 5.16 -2.92 -1.37
CA LEU A 157 5.97 -2.41 -0.27
C LEU A 157 6.15 -3.51 0.78
N GLY A 158 7.17 -3.37 1.60
CA GLY A 158 7.26 -4.08 2.86
C GLY A 158 7.87 -3.23 3.94
N PHE A 159 7.76 -3.70 5.17
CA PHE A 159 8.34 -3.02 6.32
C PHE A 159 8.98 -4.02 7.26
N THR A 160 10.05 -3.57 7.88
CA THR A 160 10.80 -4.31 8.90
C THR A 160 11.62 -3.33 9.72
N THR A 161 12.34 -3.82 10.71
CA THR A 161 13.37 -3.06 11.42
C THR A 161 14.75 -3.26 10.79
N GLY A 162 15.65 -2.28 10.95
CA GLY A 162 17.03 -2.42 10.51
C GLY A 162 17.86 -3.36 11.38
N ALA A 163 17.39 -3.68 12.59
CA ALA A 163 18.08 -4.59 13.51
C ALA A 163 17.09 -5.33 14.40
N TRP A 164 17.52 -6.46 14.95
CA TRP A 164 16.83 -7.11 16.05
C TRP A 164 17.09 -6.39 17.38
N ASN A 165 16.10 -6.38 18.26
CA ASN A 165 16.22 -5.91 19.63
C ASN A 165 16.72 -4.45 19.75
N GLY A 166 16.26 -3.56 18.87
CA GLY A 166 16.42 -2.11 19.02
C GLY A 166 17.65 -1.46 18.37
N GLY A 167 18.56 -2.22 17.76
CA GLY A 167 19.59 -1.66 16.88
C GLY A 167 20.37 -0.46 17.46
N ARG A 168 20.56 0.58 16.64
CA ARG A 168 21.27 1.82 17.04
C ARG A 168 20.44 2.73 17.94
N ALA A 169 19.13 2.84 17.67
CA ALA A 169 18.23 3.67 18.47
C ALA A 169 18.24 3.27 19.96
N ARG A 170 18.17 1.97 20.27
CA ARG A 170 18.31 1.47 21.64
C ARG A 170 19.68 1.77 22.25
N ARG A 171 20.77 1.65 21.48
CA ARG A 171 22.13 1.96 21.99
C ARG A 171 22.26 3.42 22.39
N ASP A 172 21.68 4.33 21.60
CA ASP A 172 21.69 5.75 21.90
C ASP A 172 20.84 6.07 23.13
N TRP A 173 19.68 5.42 23.28
CA TRP A 173 18.86 5.53 24.48
C TRP A 173 19.59 5.05 25.74
N LEU A 174 20.32 3.94 25.65
CA LEU A 174 21.16 3.46 26.75
C LEU A 174 22.26 4.47 27.09
N ARG A 175 22.94 5.03 26.08
CA ARG A 175 23.99 6.04 26.26
C ARG A 175 23.45 7.33 26.89
N ALA A 176 22.20 7.70 26.56
CA ALA A 176 21.51 8.86 27.11
C ALA A 176 21.02 8.67 28.56
N GLY A 177 21.39 7.59 29.24
CA GLY A 177 21.01 7.34 30.63
C GLY A 177 19.60 6.77 30.82
N ARG A 178 19.04 6.13 29.78
CA ARG A 178 17.72 5.48 29.80
C ARG A 178 16.57 6.41 30.23
N PRO A 179 16.40 7.57 29.59
CA PRO A 179 15.29 8.46 29.90
C PRO A 179 13.94 7.71 29.82
N PRO A 180 12.99 7.99 30.73
CA PRO A 180 11.73 7.28 30.81
C PRO A 180 10.85 7.54 29.58
N ARG A 181 9.95 6.58 29.30
CA ARG A 181 9.00 6.61 28.18
C ARG A 181 9.67 6.92 26.83
N PRO A 182 10.73 6.21 26.42
CA PRO A 182 11.53 6.60 25.26
C PRO A 182 10.79 6.53 23.92
N GLY A 183 9.65 5.83 23.85
CA GLY A 183 8.96 5.55 22.60
C GLY A 183 9.65 4.47 21.79
N ARG A 184 9.52 4.53 20.46
CA ARG A 184 10.21 3.58 19.56
C ARG A 184 11.72 3.62 19.77
N LEU A 185 12.29 2.43 19.96
CA LEU A 185 13.71 2.19 20.22
C LEU A 185 14.40 1.35 19.15
N ASN A 186 13.83 1.20 17.96
CA ASN A 186 14.47 0.50 16.85
C ASN A 186 14.41 1.33 15.58
N GLU A 187 15.36 1.11 14.68
CA GLU A 187 15.44 1.79 13.39
C GLU A 187 14.50 1.13 12.38
N GLN A 188 13.74 1.93 11.63
CA GLN A 188 12.84 1.43 10.60
C GLN A 188 13.57 1.11 9.30
N CYS A 189 13.07 0.11 8.59
CA CYS A 189 13.51 -0.22 7.25
C CYS A 189 12.28 -0.47 6.37
N HIS A 190 11.90 0.54 5.58
CA HIS A 190 10.88 0.42 4.56
C HIS A 190 11.48 -0.13 3.27
N LEU A 191 10.83 -1.14 2.70
CA LEU A 191 11.26 -1.85 1.51
C LEU A 191 10.31 -1.52 0.36
N VAL A 192 10.88 -1.16 -0.79
CA VAL A 192 10.14 -1.00 -2.04
C VAL A 192 10.51 -2.14 -2.97
N PHE A 193 9.55 -3.02 -3.26
CA PHE A 193 9.71 -4.12 -4.22
C PHE A 193 9.23 -3.72 -5.62
N LYS A 194 8.18 -2.90 -5.71
CA LYS A 194 7.68 -2.28 -6.95
C LYS A 194 7.08 -0.92 -6.61
N ASP A 195 7.54 0.15 -7.25
CA ASP A 195 6.85 1.44 -7.17
C ASP A 195 5.58 1.46 -8.04
N ALA A 196 4.61 2.29 -7.67
CA ALA A 196 3.39 2.55 -8.45
C ALA A 196 3.66 2.80 -9.95
N ALA A 197 4.61 3.68 -10.27
CA ALA A 197 4.94 4.07 -11.65
C ALA A 197 5.74 3.02 -12.45
N THR A 198 6.25 1.97 -11.78
CA THR A 198 7.08 0.95 -12.46
C THR A 198 6.18 -0.19 -12.91
N PRO A 199 6.12 -0.55 -14.21
CA PRO A 199 5.32 -1.68 -14.65
C PRO A 199 5.84 -2.99 -14.05
N TRP A 200 4.95 -3.94 -13.78
CA TRP A 200 5.24 -5.27 -13.25
C TRP A 200 6.38 -5.95 -14.00
N ARG A 201 6.41 -5.88 -15.33
CA ARG A 201 7.47 -6.52 -16.14
C ARG A 201 8.87 -6.05 -15.75
N ALA A 202 9.03 -4.78 -15.39
CA ALA A 202 10.32 -4.23 -14.96
C ALA A 202 10.63 -4.57 -13.50
N ALA A 203 9.62 -4.58 -12.63
CA ALA A 203 9.78 -4.83 -11.19
C ALA A 203 9.73 -6.31 -10.78
N ARG A 204 9.35 -7.25 -11.66
CA ARG A 204 9.12 -8.66 -11.31
C ARG A 204 10.32 -9.37 -10.68
N ARG A 205 11.55 -8.93 -10.98
CA ARG A 205 12.78 -9.44 -10.33
C ARG A 205 12.91 -8.94 -8.90
N ASP A 206 12.55 -7.69 -8.66
CA ASP A 206 12.61 -7.07 -7.34
C ASP A 206 11.53 -7.63 -6.42
N ILE A 207 10.33 -7.93 -6.93
CA ILE A 207 9.28 -8.67 -6.18
C ILE A 207 9.81 -10.01 -5.65
N ALA A 208 10.64 -10.71 -6.43
CA ALA A 208 11.23 -11.98 -6.02
C ALA A 208 12.21 -11.84 -4.83
N ALA A 209 12.61 -10.62 -4.45
CA ALA A 209 13.41 -10.38 -3.24
C ALA A 209 12.66 -10.77 -1.95
N LEU A 210 11.32 -10.91 -1.97
CA LEU A 210 10.53 -11.47 -0.88
C LEU A 210 10.98 -12.89 -0.47
N LEU A 211 11.63 -13.63 -1.39
CA LEU A 211 12.20 -14.94 -1.10
C LEU A 211 13.53 -14.89 -0.32
N LYS A 212 14.05 -13.70 0.01
CA LYS A 212 15.27 -13.54 0.81
C LYS A 212 14.92 -13.43 2.31
N PRO A 213 15.19 -14.46 3.14
CA PRO A 213 14.80 -14.46 4.55
C PRO A 213 15.51 -13.38 5.40
N ASP A 214 16.69 -12.93 4.99
CA ASP A 214 17.47 -11.93 5.74
C ASP A 214 16.85 -10.53 5.74
N LEU A 215 15.83 -10.30 4.91
CA LEU A 215 15.04 -9.07 4.93
C LEU A 215 14.04 -9.04 6.08
N PHE A 216 13.82 -10.17 6.76
CA PHE A 216 12.73 -10.33 7.73
C PHE A 216 13.25 -10.24 9.18
N ARG A 217 12.72 -9.28 9.95
CA ARG A 217 13.11 -8.98 11.35
C ARG A 217 11.92 -8.70 12.28
N GLU A 218 11.82 -7.49 12.82
CA GLU A 218 10.75 -7.03 13.71
C GLU A 218 9.88 -6.01 12.96
N GLY A 219 8.71 -5.68 13.52
CA GLY A 219 7.69 -4.85 12.86
C GLY A 219 7.27 -3.65 13.72
N VAL A 220 7.13 -2.48 13.08
CA VAL A 220 6.52 -1.28 13.66
C VAL A 220 5.39 -0.80 12.74
N ASP A 221 4.31 -1.56 12.75
CA ASP A 221 3.22 -1.52 11.78
C ASP A 221 2.55 -0.16 11.66
N GLY A 222 2.27 0.52 12.77
CA GLY A 222 1.59 1.81 12.72
C GLY A 222 2.35 2.86 11.90
N GLU A 223 3.68 2.91 12.01
CA GLU A 223 4.49 3.81 11.18
C GLU A 223 4.54 3.34 9.73
N ALA A 224 4.58 2.02 9.50
CA ALA A 224 4.60 1.43 8.16
C ALA A 224 3.29 1.69 7.40
N VAL A 225 2.13 1.50 8.04
CA VAL A 225 0.81 1.84 7.51
C VAL A 225 0.74 3.33 7.20
N ALA A 226 1.25 4.18 8.09
CA ALA A 226 1.26 5.61 7.85
C ALA A 226 2.16 6.01 6.68
N TRP A 227 3.32 5.36 6.51
CA TRP A 227 4.21 5.56 5.37
C TRP A 227 3.56 5.10 4.06
N ALA A 228 3.02 3.88 4.03
CA ALA A 228 2.35 3.34 2.85
C ALA A 228 1.14 4.18 2.45
N ALA A 229 0.27 4.56 3.38
CA ALA A 229 -0.91 5.37 3.08
C ALA A 229 -0.55 6.76 2.53
N ARG A 230 0.45 7.46 3.11
CA ARG A 230 0.96 8.73 2.55
C ARG A 230 1.49 8.55 1.14
N ARG A 231 2.21 7.46 0.91
CA ARG A 231 2.79 7.15 -0.40
C ARG A 231 1.71 6.82 -1.43
N SER A 232 0.70 6.04 -1.07
CA SER A 232 -0.46 5.73 -1.91
C SER A 232 -1.21 6.99 -2.31
N GLN A 233 -1.40 7.93 -1.39
CA GLN A 233 -2.07 9.21 -1.70
C GLN A 233 -1.36 10.02 -2.79
N GLY A 234 -0.05 9.83 -2.98
CA GLY A 234 0.74 10.56 -3.97
C GLY A 234 0.88 12.04 -3.62
N THR A 235 1.39 12.82 -4.57
CA THR A 235 1.38 14.29 -4.46
C THR A 235 -0.01 14.85 -4.80
N ALA A 236 -0.32 16.08 -4.35
CA ALA A 236 -1.58 16.73 -4.73
C ALA A 236 -1.74 16.87 -6.26
N ALA A 237 -0.63 16.97 -7.00
CA ALA A 237 -0.61 17.03 -8.46
C ALA A 237 -0.92 15.68 -9.13
N GLU A 238 -0.65 14.56 -8.46
CA GLU A 238 -0.97 13.18 -8.90
C GLU A 238 -2.37 12.74 -8.48
N ARG A 239 -3.07 13.56 -7.69
CA ARG A 239 -4.33 13.17 -7.06
C ARG A 239 -5.50 13.53 -7.96
N GLU A 240 -5.83 12.63 -8.87
CA GLU A 240 -7.03 12.77 -9.69
C GLU A 240 -8.29 12.68 -8.81
N PRO A 241 -9.25 13.63 -8.93
CA PRO A 241 -10.52 13.58 -8.22
C PRO A 241 -11.29 12.29 -8.54
N GLY A 242 -11.71 11.55 -7.51
CA GLY A 242 -12.46 10.29 -7.67
C GLY A 242 -11.59 9.03 -7.75
N SER A 243 -10.27 9.18 -7.84
CA SER A 243 -9.33 8.06 -7.95
C SER A 243 -9.23 7.28 -6.63
N ARG A 244 -9.54 5.98 -6.65
CA ARG A 244 -9.58 5.14 -5.44
C ARG A 244 -8.17 4.80 -4.95
N ARG A 245 -7.96 4.77 -3.63
CA ARG A 245 -6.67 4.41 -3.01
C ARG A 245 -6.91 3.24 -2.07
N LEU A 246 -6.38 2.06 -2.40
CA LEU A 246 -6.57 0.85 -1.61
C LEU A 246 -5.22 0.41 -1.05
N LEU A 247 -5.16 0.18 0.27
CA LEU A 247 -3.98 -0.30 0.98
C LEU A 247 -4.30 -1.65 1.63
N PHE A 248 -3.68 -2.71 1.14
CA PHE A 248 -3.74 -4.06 1.73
C PHE A 248 -2.51 -4.28 2.61
N VAL A 249 -2.72 -4.50 3.91
CA VAL A 249 -1.66 -4.84 4.85
C VAL A 249 -1.66 -6.34 5.07
N LEU A 250 -0.58 -7.03 4.67
CA LEU A 250 -0.42 -8.47 4.82
C LEU A 250 0.49 -8.73 6.01
N SER A 251 -0.05 -9.33 7.07
CA SER A 251 0.69 -9.66 8.29
C SER A 251 0.14 -10.94 8.91
N ASP A 252 0.98 -11.64 9.66
CA ASP A 252 0.61 -12.79 10.48
C ASP A 252 0.37 -12.39 11.94
N GLY A 253 0.29 -11.10 12.28
CA GLY A 253 0.09 -10.68 13.66
C GLY A 253 -0.01 -9.17 13.91
N GLY A 254 0.25 -8.80 15.17
CA GLY A 254 0.33 -7.41 15.61
C GLY A 254 1.76 -6.89 15.64
N PRO A 255 1.95 -5.58 15.91
CA PRO A 255 3.27 -4.97 15.89
C PRO A 255 4.17 -5.53 16.98
N MET A 256 5.39 -5.92 16.58
CA MET A 256 6.34 -6.58 17.47
C MET A 256 7.74 -5.99 17.29
N ASP A 257 8.15 -5.12 18.23
CA ASP A 257 9.53 -4.68 18.42
C ASP A 257 9.94 -4.85 19.88
N THR A 258 10.86 -5.79 20.13
CA THR A 258 11.22 -6.22 21.49
C THR A 258 11.78 -5.09 22.34
N ALA A 259 12.63 -4.23 21.76
CA ALA A 259 13.24 -3.13 22.50
C ALA A 259 12.21 -2.07 22.91
N THR A 260 11.32 -1.70 21.99
CA THR A 260 10.26 -0.74 22.21
C THR A 260 9.27 -1.27 23.23
N LEU A 261 8.80 -2.52 23.10
CA LEU A 261 7.83 -3.11 24.02
C LEU A 261 8.38 -3.26 25.44
N ARG A 262 9.67 -3.57 25.60
CA ARG A 262 10.31 -3.68 26.93
C ARG A 262 10.51 -2.35 27.65
N ALA A 263 10.59 -1.25 26.91
CA ALA A 263 10.89 0.08 27.47
C ALA A 263 9.66 0.98 27.63
N ASN A 264 8.50 0.55 27.15
CA ASN A 264 7.25 1.30 27.16
C ASN A 264 6.10 0.45 27.72
N ASP A 265 4.89 1.01 27.75
CA ASP A 265 3.66 0.27 28.06
C ASP A 265 3.49 -0.91 27.07
N PRO A 266 3.01 -2.10 27.52
CA PRO A 266 2.85 -3.26 26.64
C PRO A 266 1.94 -3.02 25.43
N ARG A 267 0.99 -2.08 25.51
CA ARG A 267 0.08 -1.74 24.41
C ARG A 267 0.56 -0.54 23.60
N PHE A 268 1.80 -0.09 23.77
CA PHE A 268 2.32 1.12 23.12
C PHE A 268 2.26 1.04 21.59
N LEU A 269 2.71 -0.09 21.01
CA LEU A 269 2.68 -0.29 19.56
C LEU A 269 1.26 -0.61 19.07
N ASP A 270 0.51 -1.43 19.81
CA ASP A 270 -0.89 -1.73 19.51
C ASP A 270 -1.77 -0.48 19.42
N ARG A 271 -1.67 0.42 20.41
CA ARG A 271 -2.42 1.70 20.40
C ARG A 271 -2.06 2.51 19.17
N HIS A 272 -0.75 2.64 18.91
CA HIS A 272 -0.29 3.41 17.76
C HIS A 272 -0.83 2.86 16.43
N LEU A 273 -0.82 1.53 16.23
CA LEU A 273 -1.40 0.94 15.03
C LEU A 273 -2.90 1.24 14.91
N ARG A 274 -3.68 1.06 16.00
CA ARG A 274 -5.11 1.37 16.01
C ARG A 274 -5.39 2.84 15.70
N ASP A 275 -4.65 3.74 16.33
CA ASP A 275 -4.81 5.19 16.15
C ASP A 275 -4.51 5.60 14.70
N VAL A 276 -3.43 5.05 14.11
CA VAL A 276 -3.08 5.31 12.72
C VAL A 276 -4.14 4.78 11.76
N VAL A 277 -4.58 3.52 11.91
CA VAL A 277 -5.57 2.92 11.02
C VAL A 277 -6.89 3.68 11.13
N ALA A 278 -7.36 3.97 12.35
CA ALA A 278 -8.58 4.72 12.59
C ALA A 278 -8.53 6.10 11.93
N ARG A 279 -7.40 6.82 12.01
CA ARG A 279 -7.21 8.11 11.34
C ARG A 279 -7.37 8.02 9.83
N TYR A 280 -6.77 7.02 9.18
CA TYR A 280 -6.88 6.88 7.72
C TYR A 280 -8.27 6.42 7.30
N GLU A 281 -8.89 5.49 8.02
CA GLU A 281 -10.26 5.06 7.77
C GLU A 281 -11.26 6.21 7.92
N GLN A 282 -11.12 7.06 8.95
CA GLN A 282 -11.98 8.23 9.16
C GLN A 282 -11.81 9.29 8.07
N SER A 283 -10.58 9.48 7.57
CA SER A 283 -10.31 10.45 6.50
C SER A 283 -10.96 10.07 5.16
N GLY A 284 -11.25 8.79 4.94
CA GLY A 284 -11.73 8.26 3.66
C GLY A 284 -10.72 8.37 2.50
N ALA A 285 -9.52 8.91 2.76
CA ALA A 285 -8.54 9.19 1.73
C ALA A 285 -7.83 7.93 1.20
N VAL A 286 -7.79 6.87 2.01
CA VAL A 286 -7.25 5.55 1.67
C VAL A 286 -8.12 4.48 2.32
N GLU A 287 -8.58 3.52 1.53
CA GLU A 287 -9.27 2.32 1.98
C GLU A 287 -8.24 1.32 2.51
N VAL A 288 -8.17 1.13 3.83
CA VAL A 288 -7.22 0.21 4.47
C VAL A 288 -7.88 -1.15 4.71
N TYR A 289 -7.17 -2.22 4.35
CA TYR A 289 -7.60 -3.60 4.48
C TYR A 289 -6.54 -4.43 5.19
N GLY A 290 -6.92 -5.15 6.24
CA GLY A 290 -6.07 -6.12 6.92
C GLY A 290 -6.20 -7.51 6.31
N VAL A 291 -5.09 -8.12 5.91
CA VAL A 291 -5.04 -9.49 5.41
C VAL A 291 -4.17 -10.31 6.35
N GLY A 292 -4.84 -11.06 7.22
CA GLY A 292 -4.22 -11.88 8.24
C GLY A 292 -3.78 -13.23 7.69
N LEU A 293 -2.51 -13.60 7.88
CA LEU A 293 -2.02 -14.94 7.52
C LEU A 293 -2.12 -15.85 8.73
N GLY A 294 -3.15 -16.68 8.77
CA GLY A 294 -3.41 -17.59 9.90
C GLY A 294 -3.88 -16.92 11.20
N LEU A 295 -3.88 -15.57 11.31
CA LEU A 295 -4.38 -14.82 12.47
C LEU A 295 -5.41 -13.75 12.08
N ASP A 296 -6.29 -13.43 13.02
CA ASP A 296 -7.29 -12.38 12.85
C ASP A 296 -6.73 -10.98 13.18
N LEU A 297 -6.77 -10.09 12.17
CA LEU A 297 -6.33 -8.70 12.28
C LEU A 297 -7.49 -7.72 12.56
N SER A 298 -8.71 -8.21 12.80
CA SER A 298 -9.88 -7.38 13.17
C SER A 298 -9.67 -6.45 14.37
N PRO A 299 -8.77 -6.73 15.35
CA PRO A 299 -8.48 -5.77 16.43
C PRO A 299 -7.79 -4.48 15.96
N TYR A 300 -7.27 -4.44 14.73
CA TYR A 300 -6.55 -3.30 14.16
C TYR A 300 -7.22 -2.72 12.92
N TYR A 301 -7.82 -3.56 12.07
CA TYR A 301 -8.40 -3.17 10.79
C TYR A 301 -9.88 -3.48 10.76
N ARG A 302 -10.73 -2.48 10.47
CA ARG A 302 -12.18 -2.67 10.40
C ARG A 302 -12.59 -3.59 9.26
N ARG A 303 -11.82 -3.55 8.16
CA ARG A 303 -12.00 -4.42 6.99
C ARG A 303 -10.87 -5.42 6.98
N SER A 304 -11.08 -6.59 7.58
CA SER A 304 -10.08 -7.66 7.62
C SER A 304 -10.56 -8.98 7.01
N ARG A 305 -9.62 -9.80 6.53
CA ARG A 305 -9.85 -11.19 6.14
C ARG A 305 -8.66 -12.03 6.60
N VAL A 306 -8.94 -13.22 7.12
CA VAL A 306 -7.92 -14.25 7.39
C VAL A 306 -7.78 -15.13 6.17
N LEU A 307 -6.54 -15.35 5.73
CA LEU A 307 -6.20 -16.25 4.64
C LEU A 307 -5.43 -17.45 5.18
N ASP A 308 -5.77 -18.62 4.66
CA ASP A 308 -4.96 -19.82 4.81
C ASP A 308 -4.04 -19.95 3.58
N LEU A 309 -2.74 -19.73 3.79
CA LEU A 309 -1.70 -19.89 2.77
C LEU A 309 -0.87 -21.17 2.96
N SER A 310 -1.26 -22.09 3.84
CA SER A 310 -0.50 -23.31 4.16
C SER A 310 -0.23 -24.18 2.93
N ARG A 311 -1.13 -24.17 1.94
CA ARG A 311 -0.99 -24.90 0.67
C ARG A 311 -0.51 -24.04 -0.50
N GLY A 312 -0.20 -22.77 -0.24
CA GLY A 312 0.04 -21.72 -1.23
C GLY A 312 -1.26 -21.12 -1.78
N PRO A 313 -1.18 -19.96 -2.46
CA PRO A 313 -2.34 -19.25 -2.96
C PRO A 313 -2.94 -19.95 -4.19
N ASP A 314 -4.25 -20.23 -4.12
CA ASP A 314 -5.07 -20.75 -5.21
C ASP A 314 -6.11 -19.72 -5.67
N ASN A 315 -6.94 -20.07 -6.66
CA ASN A 315 -8.02 -19.19 -7.14
C ASN A 315 -9.07 -18.85 -6.06
N GLY A 316 -9.17 -19.61 -4.95
CA GLY A 316 -9.99 -19.28 -3.79
C GLY A 316 -9.42 -18.09 -3.03
N VAL A 317 -8.14 -18.14 -2.70
CA VAL A 317 -7.42 -17.05 -2.02
C VAL A 317 -7.53 -15.73 -2.80
N PHE A 318 -7.37 -15.76 -4.13
CA PHE A 318 -7.55 -14.56 -4.95
C PHE A 318 -8.98 -14.00 -4.85
N ARG A 319 -10.00 -14.86 -4.89
CA ARG A 319 -11.41 -14.44 -4.75
C ARG A 319 -11.71 -13.85 -3.37
N GLU A 320 -11.11 -14.38 -2.30
CA GLU A 320 -11.30 -13.85 -0.95
C GLU A 320 -10.77 -12.42 -0.80
N ILE A 321 -9.57 -12.15 -1.33
CA ILE A 321 -8.98 -10.81 -1.34
C ILE A 321 -9.80 -9.88 -2.25
N LEU A 322 -10.17 -10.33 -3.45
CA LEU A 322 -11.04 -9.56 -4.33
C LEU A 322 -12.35 -9.19 -3.63
N GLY A 323 -12.92 -10.12 -2.84
CA GLY A 323 -14.10 -9.94 -2.00
C GLY A 323 -14.03 -8.79 -1.00
N LEU A 324 -12.84 -8.30 -0.65
CA LEU A 324 -12.67 -7.11 0.19
C LEU A 324 -12.89 -5.80 -0.58
N ILE A 325 -12.62 -5.81 -1.88
CA ILE A 325 -12.88 -4.67 -2.76
C ILE A 325 -14.37 -4.62 -3.04
N ARG A 326 -15.00 -3.58 -2.52
CA ARG A 326 -16.39 -3.20 -2.80
C ARG A 326 -16.46 -2.39 -4.08
#